data_AF-A0A2S6Z3C7-F1
#
_entry.id   AF-A0A2S6Z3C7-F1
#
_cell.length_a   1.000
_cell.length_b   1.000
_cell.length_c   1.000
_cell.angle_alpha   90.00
_cell.angle_beta   90.00
_cell.angle_gamma   90.00
#
_symmetry.space_group_name_H-M   'P 1'
#
loop_
_entity.id
_entity.type
_entity.pdbx_description
1 polymer ?
#
loop_
_entity_poly.entity_id
_entity_poly.type
_entity_poly.pdbx_seq_one_letter_code
_entity_poly.pdbx_strand_id
1 'polypeptide(L)'
;MRWPWSAPAPRLADTQADALLQALLSRDGARITDAAHKVAQMFDTTVLDALAAHGERIERSSQGLQFGGMLISNSVHLIAAVRRLRFWHARAGCLCTLNPGYLFFDPRHLIDQRQMQLLGLEAADDGWGECHHVACTRCGRHWRATDREYHYPWWQWIAD
;
A
#
# COMPACT_ATOMS: atom_id res chain seq x y z
N MET A 1 -23.79 4.81 -27.53
CA MET A 1 -24.41 4.13 -26.37
C MET A 1 -23.90 4.79 -25.11
N ARG A 2 -24.77 5.47 -24.35
CA ARG A 2 -24.41 6.15 -23.09
C ARG A 2 -24.46 5.12 -21.95
N TRP A 3 -23.33 4.91 -21.28
CA TRP A 3 -23.22 4.04 -20.11
C TRP A 3 -24.11 4.61 -18.98
N PRO A 4 -24.95 3.81 -18.31
CA PRO A 4 -25.86 4.32 -17.31
C PRO A 4 -25.04 4.74 -16.09
N TRP A 5 -25.11 6.03 -15.78
CA TRP A 5 -24.86 6.67 -14.48
C TRP A 5 -24.08 5.80 -13.48
N SER A 6 -22.75 5.92 -13.48
CA SER A 6 -21.97 5.63 -12.28
C SER A 6 -22.59 6.48 -11.17
N ALA A 7 -23.16 5.87 -10.14
CA ALA A 7 -23.66 6.61 -8.98
C ALA A 7 -22.57 7.61 -8.53
N PRO A 8 -22.93 8.83 -8.10
CA PRO A 8 -21.94 9.80 -7.63
C PRO A 8 -21.05 9.16 -6.56
N ALA A 9 -19.77 9.54 -6.55
CA ALA A 9 -18.83 9.06 -5.55
C ALA A 9 -19.38 9.40 -4.15
N PRO A 10 -19.35 8.46 -3.19
CA PRO A 10 -19.80 8.76 -1.84
C PRO A 10 -18.86 9.81 -1.24
N ARG A 11 -19.39 10.62 -0.34
CA ARG A 11 -18.59 11.56 0.45
C ARG A 11 -18.36 10.96 1.83
N LEU A 12 -17.14 11.09 2.34
CA LEU A 12 -16.78 10.63 3.67
C LEU A 12 -16.67 11.81 4.65
N ALA A 13 -16.94 11.54 5.93
CA ALA A 13 -16.85 12.56 6.98
C ALA A 13 -15.39 12.93 7.30
N ASP A 14 -14.49 11.93 7.25
CA ASP A 14 -13.05 12.15 7.35
C ASP A 14 -12.53 12.76 6.04
N THR A 15 -11.93 13.96 6.13
CA THR A 15 -11.54 14.75 4.96
C THR A 15 -10.39 14.12 4.17
N GLN A 16 -9.47 13.42 4.85
CA GLN A 16 -8.37 12.72 4.22
C GLN A 16 -8.87 11.47 3.49
N ALA A 17 -9.72 10.67 4.14
CA ALA A 17 -10.36 9.52 3.54
C ALA A 17 -11.22 9.94 2.34
N ASP A 18 -11.99 11.02 2.46
CA ASP A 18 -12.80 11.55 1.36
C ASP A 18 -11.92 11.92 0.16
N ALA A 19 -10.86 12.70 0.38
CA ALA A 19 -9.95 13.11 -0.69
C ALA A 19 -9.29 11.90 -1.40
N LEU A 20 -8.86 10.90 -0.62
CA LEU A 20 -8.31 9.65 -1.17
C LEU A 20 -9.37 8.89 -1.97
N LEU A 21 -10.59 8.77 -1.46
CA LEU A 21 -11.68 8.10 -2.18
C LEU A 21 -12.03 8.80 -3.49
N GLN A 22 -12.14 10.13 -3.49
CA GLN A 22 -12.40 10.90 -4.71
C GLN A 22 -11.29 10.72 -5.74
N ALA A 23 -10.02 10.68 -5.31
CA ALA A 23 -8.89 10.43 -6.19
C ALA A 23 -8.90 9.02 -6.77
N LEU A 24 -9.19 7.99 -5.95
CA LEU A 24 -9.26 6.59 -6.38
C LEU A 24 -10.42 6.31 -7.34
N LEU A 25 -11.50 7.10 -7.29
CA LEU A 25 -12.66 6.99 -8.19
C LEU A 25 -12.60 7.94 -9.40
N SER A 26 -11.53 8.72 -9.54
CA SER A 26 -11.44 9.83 -10.52
C SER A 26 -11.36 9.40 -11.99
N ARG A 27 -11.06 8.11 -12.26
CA ARG A 27 -10.70 7.57 -13.60
C ARG A 27 -9.46 8.21 -14.24
N ASP A 28 -8.72 9.02 -13.50
CA ASP A 28 -7.43 9.57 -13.90
C ASP A 28 -6.32 8.66 -13.38
N GLY A 29 -5.59 8.01 -14.30
CA GLY A 29 -4.59 7.01 -13.96
C GLY A 29 -3.47 7.53 -13.04
N ALA A 30 -3.03 8.78 -13.22
CA ALA A 30 -1.99 9.37 -12.39
C ALA A 30 -2.52 9.65 -10.97
N ARG A 31 -3.69 10.27 -10.87
CA ARG A 31 -4.33 10.56 -9.57
C ARG A 31 -4.66 9.28 -8.80
N ILE A 32 -5.13 8.24 -9.48
CA ILE A 32 -5.38 6.93 -8.87
C ILE A 32 -4.06 6.32 -8.38
N THR A 33 -2.99 6.37 -9.19
CA THR A 33 -1.68 5.84 -8.84
C THR A 33 -1.15 6.50 -7.56
N ASP A 34 -1.17 7.83 -7.49
CA ASP A 34 -0.69 8.59 -6.32
C ASP A 34 -1.50 8.27 -5.05
N ALA A 35 -2.83 8.24 -5.17
CA ALA A 35 -3.70 7.93 -4.05
C ALA A 35 -3.54 6.47 -3.59
N ALA A 36 -3.42 5.54 -4.54
CA ALA A 36 -3.20 4.13 -4.25
C ALA A 36 -1.85 3.89 -3.57
N HIS A 37 -0.78 4.56 -4.01
CA HIS A 37 0.53 4.48 -3.37
C HIS A 37 0.48 4.90 -1.90
N LYS A 38 -0.28 5.95 -1.56
CA LYS A 38 -0.52 6.41 -0.18
C LYS A 38 -1.33 5.38 0.62
N VAL A 39 -2.43 4.88 0.06
CA VAL A 39 -3.29 3.89 0.75
C VAL A 39 -2.56 2.57 0.97
N ALA A 40 -1.76 2.12 -0.01
CA ALA A 40 -0.96 0.90 0.09
C ALA A 40 -0.03 0.91 1.31
N GLN A 41 0.42 2.09 1.75
CA GLN A 41 1.32 2.30 2.88
C GLN A 41 0.63 2.83 4.15
N MET A 42 -0.70 2.93 4.15
CA MET A 42 -1.45 3.54 5.26
C MET A 42 -1.48 2.66 6.52
N PHE A 43 -1.35 3.31 7.69
CA PHE A 43 -1.55 2.70 9.00
C PHE A 43 -2.52 3.47 9.90
N ASP A 44 -2.98 4.64 9.45
CA ASP A 44 -4.05 5.39 10.11
C ASP A 44 -5.34 4.55 10.06
N THR A 45 -5.77 4.08 11.23
CA THR A 45 -6.91 3.17 11.35
C THR A 45 -8.23 3.88 11.07
N THR A 46 -8.34 5.17 11.38
CA THR A 46 -9.54 5.98 11.12
C THR A 46 -9.77 6.12 9.62
N VAL A 47 -8.70 6.46 8.88
CA VAL A 47 -8.76 6.56 7.42
C VAL A 47 -9.02 5.19 6.78
N LEU A 48 -8.38 4.13 7.28
CA LEU A 48 -8.60 2.76 6.79
C LEU A 48 -10.02 2.27 7.06
N ASP A 49 -10.59 2.52 8.24
CA ASP A 49 -11.98 2.17 8.56
C ASP A 49 -12.96 2.88 7.61
N ALA A 50 -12.75 4.17 7.34
CA ALA A 50 -13.57 4.94 6.42
C ALA A 50 -13.47 4.47 4.96
N LEU A 51 -12.29 4.02 4.51
CA LEU A 51 -12.07 3.56 3.13
C LEU A 51 -12.43 2.08 2.89
N ALA A 52 -12.33 1.24 3.91
CA ALA A 52 -12.38 -0.22 3.78
C ALA A 52 -13.65 -0.75 3.11
N ALA A 53 -14.80 -0.13 3.38
CA ALA A 53 -16.09 -0.48 2.77
C ALA A 53 -16.15 -0.22 1.25
N HIS A 54 -15.20 0.53 0.68
CA HIS A 54 -15.21 0.95 -0.71
C HIS A 54 -14.24 0.17 -1.61
N GLY A 55 -13.52 -0.82 -1.09
CA GLY A 55 -12.50 -1.57 -1.85
C GLY A 55 -13.01 -2.17 -3.17
N GLU A 56 -14.19 -2.79 -3.17
CA GLU A 56 -14.81 -3.36 -4.37
C GLU A 56 -15.19 -2.27 -5.40
N ARG A 57 -15.69 -1.12 -4.93
CA ARG A 57 -16.05 0.00 -5.82
C ARG A 57 -14.81 0.62 -6.46
N ILE A 58 -13.74 0.80 -5.71
CA ILE A 58 -12.45 1.29 -6.20
C ILE A 58 -11.93 0.36 -7.30
N GLU A 59 -11.89 -0.96 -7.04
CA GLU A 59 -11.44 -1.95 -8.00
C GLU A 59 -12.27 -1.90 -9.29
N ARG A 60 -13.60 -1.97 -9.20
CA ARG A 60 -14.49 -1.87 -10.38
C ARG A 60 -14.29 -0.57 -11.17
N SER A 61 -14.14 0.57 -10.49
CA SER A 61 -14.00 1.87 -11.16
C SER A 61 -12.73 1.99 -11.99
N SER A 62 -11.71 1.20 -11.64
CA SER A 62 -10.40 1.18 -12.27
C SER A 62 -10.28 0.18 -13.42
N GLN A 63 -11.28 -0.68 -13.61
CA GLN A 63 -11.24 -1.70 -14.66
C GLN A 63 -11.13 -1.06 -16.05
N GLY A 64 -10.22 -1.60 -16.85
CA GLY A 64 -9.95 -1.14 -18.22
C GLY A 64 -9.13 0.15 -18.30
N LEU A 65 -8.71 0.74 -17.19
CA LEU A 65 -7.79 1.90 -17.21
C LEU A 65 -6.36 1.45 -17.53
N GLN A 66 -5.66 2.30 -18.28
CA GLN A 66 -4.23 2.13 -18.55
C GLN A 66 -3.44 2.96 -17.54
N PHE A 67 -2.64 2.28 -16.73
CA PHE A 67 -1.86 2.91 -15.65
C PHE A 67 -0.45 3.34 -16.07
N GLY A 68 -0.04 2.98 -17.29
CA GLY A 68 1.34 3.16 -17.74
C GLY A 68 2.32 2.41 -16.85
N GLY A 69 3.55 2.92 -16.77
CA GLY A 69 4.69 2.26 -16.15
C GLY A 69 5.61 1.65 -17.20
N MET A 70 6.92 1.85 -17.04
CA MET A 70 7.91 1.44 -18.04
C MET A 70 8.29 -0.04 -17.88
N LEU A 71 8.59 -0.47 -16.66
CA LEU A 71 9.05 -1.83 -16.34
C LEU A 71 8.01 -2.61 -15.52
N ILE A 72 7.40 -1.93 -14.55
CA ILE A 72 6.25 -2.42 -13.80
C ILE A 72 5.07 -1.49 -14.05
N SER A 73 3.90 -2.07 -14.25
CA SER A 73 2.67 -1.30 -14.36
C SER A 73 2.36 -0.59 -13.05
N ASN A 74 2.02 0.69 -13.10
CA ASN A 74 1.60 1.44 -11.90
C ASN A 74 0.32 0.88 -11.24
N SER A 75 -0.39 -0.05 -11.90
CA SER A 75 -1.50 -0.79 -11.31
C SER A 75 -1.12 -1.57 -10.05
N VAL A 76 0.17 -1.91 -9.85
CA VAL A 76 0.66 -2.56 -8.62
C VAL A 76 0.33 -1.78 -7.35
N HIS A 77 0.35 -0.44 -7.41
CA HIS A 77 -0.02 0.42 -6.29
C HIS A 77 -1.51 0.25 -5.94
N LEU A 78 -2.37 0.21 -6.96
CA LEU A 78 -3.81 0.01 -6.79
C LEU A 78 -4.13 -1.38 -6.25
N ILE A 79 -3.48 -2.42 -6.77
CA ILE A 79 -3.64 -3.78 -6.29
C ILE A 79 -3.26 -3.86 -4.80
N ALA A 80 -2.13 -3.27 -4.40
CA ALA A 80 -1.69 -3.22 -3.01
C ALA A 80 -2.66 -2.44 -2.11
N ALA A 81 -3.16 -1.28 -2.57
CA ALA A 81 -4.15 -0.48 -1.86
C ALA A 81 -5.44 -1.27 -1.61
N VAL A 82 -6.02 -1.89 -2.65
CA VAL A 82 -7.25 -2.69 -2.54
C VAL A 82 -7.03 -3.90 -1.63
N ARG A 83 -5.89 -4.59 -1.75
CA ARG A 83 -5.52 -5.70 -0.86
C ARG A 83 -5.46 -5.26 0.60
N ARG A 84 -4.86 -4.09 0.88
CA ARG A 84 -4.78 -3.51 2.22
C ARG A 84 -6.16 -3.21 2.80
N LEU A 85 -7.01 -2.54 2.01
CA LEU A 85 -8.39 -2.23 2.43
C LEU A 85 -9.20 -3.50 2.72
N ARG A 86 -9.11 -4.52 1.87
CA ARG A 86 -9.77 -5.82 2.07
C ARG A 86 -9.28 -6.52 3.33
N PHE A 87 -7.96 -6.57 3.54
CA PHE A 87 -7.36 -7.19 4.71
C PHE A 87 -7.78 -6.49 6.01
N TRP A 88 -7.82 -5.14 5.98
CA TRP A 88 -8.31 -4.33 7.11
C TRP A 88 -9.80 -4.55 7.37
N HIS A 89 -10.63 -4.50 6.32
CA HIS A 89 -12.08 -4.72 6.42
C HIS A 89 -12.40 -6.08 7.04
N ALA A 90 -11.70 -7.12 6.61
CA ALA A 90 -11.86 -8.48 7.11
C ALA A 90 -11.27 -8.69 8.53
N ARG A 91 -10.61 -7.68 9.10
CA ARG A 91 -9.87 -7.77 10.38
C ARG A 91 -8.92 -8.97 10.40
N ALA A 92 -8.27 -9.25 9.27
CA ALA A 92 -7.52 -10.49 9.03
C ALA A 92 -6.20 -10.60 9.81
N GLY A 93 -5.83 -9.57 10.57
CA GLY A 93 -4.66 -9.57 11.45
C GLY A 93 -3.90 -8.25 11.42
N CYS A 94 -2.61 -8.31 11.77
CA CYS A 94 -1.74 -7.13 11.71
C CYS A 94 -1.35 -6.81 10.26
N LEU A 95 -1.43 -5.52 9.89
CA LEU A 95 -1.10 -5.00 8.56
C LEU A 95 0.34 -5.30 8.13
N CYS A 96 1.27 -5.52 9.05
CA CYS A 96 2.66 -5.87 8.72
C CYS A 96 2.76 -7.18 7.92
N THR A 97 1.77 -8.07 8.01
CA THR A 97 1.70 -9.30 7.22
C THR A 97 1.65 -9.03 5.72
N LEU A 98 1.27 -7.82 5.31
CA LEU A 98 1.21 -7.42 3.91
C LEU A 98 2.55 -6.91 3.35
N ASN A 99 3.57 -6.69 4.20
CA ASN A 99 4.85 -6.11 3.76
C ASN A 99 5.49 -6.86 2.59
N PRO A 100 5.59 -8.22 2.59
CA PRO A 100 6.18 -8.95 1.47
C PRO A 100 5.41 -8.85 0.15
N GLY A 101 4.14 -8.43 0.20
CA GLY A 101 3.27 -8.36 -0.96
C GLY A 101 3.41 -7.07 -1.78
N TYR A 102 4.24 -6.12 -1.35
CA TYR A 102 4.36 -4.82 -2.02
C TYR A 102 5.82 -4.32 -2.00
N LEU A 103 6.42 -4.32 -3.19
CA LEU A 103 7.85 -4.06 -3.41
C LEU A 103 8.33 -2.68 -2.91
N PHE A 104 7.43 -1.71 -2.85
CA PHE A 104 7.75 -0.32 -2.49
C PHE A 104 7.59 -0.02 -1.00
N PHE A 105 7.47 -1.05 -0.15
CA PHE A 105 7.48 -0.88 1.29
C PHE A 105 8.88 -0.68 1.83
N ASP A 106 9.29 0.58 1.95
CA ASP A 106 10.56 0.95 2.55
C ASP A 106 10.50 0.81 4.09
N PRO A 107 11.34 -0.04 4.73
CA PRO A 107 11.37 -0.19 6.17
C PRO A 107 11.70 1.11 6.89
N ARG A 108 12.51 1.99 6.29
CA ARG A 108 12.89 3.29 6.88
C ARG A 108 11.67 4.17 7.05
N HIS A 109 10.79 4.22 6.05
CA HIS A 109 9.53 4.95 6.16
C HIS A 109 8.62 4.39 7.26
N LEU A 110 8.58 3.07 7.42
CA LEU A 110 7.80 2.43 8.49
C LEU A 110 8.38 2.68 9.88
N ILE A 111 9.70 2.80 9.98
CA ILE A 111 10.40 3.19 11.21
C ILE A 111 10.08 4.64 11.56
N ASP A 112 10.16 5.57 10.60
CA ASP A 112 9.84 6.99 10.79
C ASP A 112 8.39 7.18 11.27
N GLN A 113 7.47 6.38 10.74
CA GLN A 113 6.06 6.36 11.14
C GLN A 113 5.79 5.56 12.43
N ARG A 114 6.83 5.06 13.10
CA ARG A 114 6.76 4.23 14.32
C ARG A 114 5.89 2.97 14.17
N GLN A 115 5.75 2.45 12.96
CA GLN A 115 5.07 1.18 12.68
C GLN A 115 6.03 -0.01 12.81
N MET A 116 7.32 0.26 12.69
CA MET A 116 8.41 -0.69 12.88
C MET A 116 9.44 -0.10 13.84
N GLN A 117 10.06 -0.97 14.63
CA GLN A 117 11.21 -0.65 15.46
C GLN A 117 12.45 -1.28 14.83
N LEU A 118 13.50 -0.49 14.60
CA LEU A 118 14.79 -1.03 14.17
C LEU A 118 15.43 -1.82 15.31
N LEU A 119 15.81 -3.06 15.01
CA LEU A 119 16.53 -3.96 15.91
C LEU A 119 18.00 -4.09 15.52
N GLY A 120 18.30 -4.07 14.22
CA GLY A 120 19.64 -4.20 13.69
C GLY A 120 19.70 -3.77 12.23
N LEU A 121 20.89 -3.38 11.81
CA LEU A 121 21.21 -3.05 10.43
C LEU A 121 22.50 -3.76 10.05
N GLU A 122 22.44 -4.57 8.99
CA GLU A 122 23.55 -5.39 8.54
C GLU A 122 23.74 -5.23 7.03
N ALA A 123 24.90 -5.62 6.51
CA ALA A 123 25.06 -5.78 5.06
C ALA A 123 24.22 -6.97 4.58
N ALA A 124 23.65 -6.88 3.38
CA ALA A 124 22.95 -8.03 2.80
C ALA A 124 23.89 -9.23 2.58
N ASP A 125 23.36 -10.45 2.67
CA ASP A 125 24.13 -11.72 2.57
C ASP A 125 24.92 -11.86 1.26
N ASP A 126 24.44 -11.25 0.17
CA ASP A 126 25.08 -11.23 -1.15
C ASP A 126 26.06 -10.07 -1.34
N GLY A 127 26.27 -9.25 -0.29
CA GLY A 127 27.17 -8.10 -0.27
C GLY A 127 26.60 -6.84 -0.92
N TRP A 128 25.32 -6.85 -1.34
CA TRP A 128 24.69 -5.72 -2.04
C TRP A 128 23.44 -5.23 -1.31
N GLY A 129 23.52 -4.01 -0.81
CA GLY A 129 22.43 -3.36 -0.08
C GLY A 129 22.47 -3.60 1.43
N GLU A 130 21.47 -3.06 2.12
CA GLU A 130 21.34 -3.12 3.57
C GLU A 130 20.18 -4.04 3.98
N CYS A 131 20.42 -4.89 4.98
CA CYS A 131 19.40 -5.71 5.62
C CYS A 131 18.95 -5.07 6.93
N HIS A 132 17.70 -4.61 6.97
CA HIS A 132 17.08 -4.06 8.17
C HIS A 132 16.36 -5.17 8.93
N HIS A 133 16.77 -5.42 10.16
CA HIS A 133 16.03 -6.27 11.10
C HIS A 133 15.09 -5.39 11.90
N VAL A 134 13.78 -5.65 11.80
CA VAL A 134 12.75 -4.81 12.42
C VAL A 134 11.69 -5.64 13.14
N ALA A 135 11.14 -5.07 14.22
CA ALA A 135 9.95 -5.60 14.89
C ALA A 135 8.74 -4.72 14.58
N CYS A 136 7.59 -5.33 14.28
CA CYS A 136 6.34 -4.60 14.19
C CYS A 136 5.93 -4.06 15.56
N THR A 137 5.73 -2.75 15.68
CA THR A 137 5.36 -2.11 16.96
C THR A 137 3.96 -2.48 17.46
N ARG A 138 3.12 -3.07 16.60
CA ARG A 138 1.76 -3.51 16.96
C ARG A 138 1.66 -4.97 17.40
N CYS A 139 2.36 -5.88 16.72
CA CYS A 139 2.23 -7.33 16.99
C CYS A 139 3.53 -8.02 17.39
N GLY A 140 4.66 -7.29 17.41
CA GLY A 140 5.96 -7.82 17.79
C GLY A 140 6.62 -8.74 16.75
N ARG A 141 5.97 -9.04 15.61
CA ARG A 141 6.56 -9.90 14.59
C ARG A 141 7.85 -9.30 14.02
N HIS A 142 8.89 -10.12 13.93
CA HIS A 142 10.18 -9.77 13.35
C HIS A 142 10.19 -9.96 11.83
N TRP A 143 10.95 -9.09 11.18
CA TRP A 143 11.15 -9.11 9.75
C TRP A 143 12.58 -8.73 9.40
N ARG A 144 13.11 -9.36 8.35
CA ARG A 144 14.21 -8.84 7.56
C ARG A 144 13.66 -8.12 6.35
N ALA A 145 14.07 -6.87 6.17
CA ALA A 145 13.79 -6.07 4.99
C ALA A 145 15.12 -5.72 4.32
N THR A 146 15.42 -6.40 3.23
CA THR A 146 16.67 -6.18 2.50
C THR A 146 16.43 -5.29 1.30
N ASP A 147 17.26 -4.25 1.16
CA ASP A 147 17.29 -3.42 -0.03
C ASP A 147 17.77 -4.26 -1.20
N ARG A 148 17.04 -4.19 -2.30
CA ARG A 148 17.34 -4.88 -3.54
C ARG A 148 17.23 -3.89 -4.68
N GLU A 149 18.24 -3.90 -5.52
CA GLU A 149 18.29 -3.09 -6.72
C GLU A 149 18.49 -4.00 -7.94
N TYR A 150 17.72 -3.74 -8.99
CA TYR A 150 17.98 -4.31 -10.32
C TYR A 150 17.67 -3.27 -11.40
N HIS A 151 16.45 -2.73 -11.37
CA HIS A 151 16.03 -1.64 -12.26
C HIS A 151 15.45 -0.42 -11.52
N TYR A 152 15.04 -0.59 -10.27
CA TYR A 152 14.67 0.45 -9.31
C TYR A 152 14.73 -0.17 -7.91
N PRO A 153 14.83 0.64 -6.83
CA PRO A 153 14.88 0.13 -5.46
C PRO A 153 13.58 -0.58 -5.07
N TRP A 154 13.71 -1.76 -4.47
CA TRP A 154 12.59 -2.48 -3.87
C TRP A 154 13.06 -3.26 -2.64
N TRP A 155 12.10 -3.66 -1.81
CA TRP A 155 12.40 -4.28 -0.53
C TRP A 155 11.93 -5.72 -0.48
N GLN A 156 12.87 -6.62 -0.23
CA GLN A 156 12.57 -8.01 0.04
C GLN A 156 12.26 -8.17 1.53
N TRP A 157 11.01 -8.51 1.84
CA TRP A 157 10.58 -8.76 3.21
C TRP A 157 10.46 -10.27 3.48
N ILE A 158 11.17 -10.74 4.50
CA ILE A 158 11.12 -12.13 4.97
C ILE A 158 10.78 -12.10 6.47
N ALA A 159 9.85 -12.95 6.88
CA ALA A 159 9.55 -13.12 8.30
C ALA A 159 10.70 -13.90 8.96
N ASP A 160 11.16 -13.40 10.10
CA ASP A 160 12.13 -14.09 10.97
C ASP A 160 11.40 -14.97 12.00
#